data_AF-A0A9W6EE96-F1
#
_entry.id   AF-A0A9W6EE96-F1
#
_cell.length_a   1.000
_cell.length_b   1.000
_cell.length_c   1.000
_cell.angle_alpha   90.00
_cell.angle_beta   90.00
_cell.angle_gamma   90.00
#
_symmetry.space_group_name_H-M   'P 1'
#
loop_
_entity.id
_entity.type
_entity.pdbx_description
1 polymer ?
#
loop_
_entity_poly.entity_id
_entity_poly.type
_entity_poly.pdbx_seq_one_letter_code
_entity_poly.pdbx_strand_id
1 'polypeptide(L)'
;MGKSISQHLLPEYQVIHFILSYEAAEAELPHLLAGRDPQSQSPNEIGTHDYSQPPRAVIFGRGYEPQQVEELKKKFAGVPKEPVAWVRGNPADLPAGAAGPEYAQNVAADMKKVLQKWRDGGGKDEEVLVY
;
A
#
# COMPACT_ATOMS: atom_id res chain seq x y z
N MET A 1 14.66 0.58 -1.38
CA MET A 1 13.70 1.56 -0.82
C MET A 1 12.52 0.89 -0.11
N GLY A 2 11.79 -0.04 -0.75
CA GLY A 2 10.64 -0.73 -0.14
C GLY A 2 10.92 -1.39 1.23
N LYS A 3 12.07 -2.06 1.40
CA LYS A 3 12.49 -2.67 2.68
C LYS A 3 12.60 -1.66 3.83
N SER A 4 13.22 -0.51 3.57
CA SER A 4 13.42 0.54 4.58
C SER A 4 12.09 1.17 5.00
N ILE A 5 11.21 1.49 4.04
CA ILE A 5 9.85 1.98 4.33
C ILE A 5 9.08 0.94 5.16
N SER A 6 9.14 -0.34 4.77
CA SER A 6 8.45 -1.42 5.49
C SER A 6 8.90 -1.55 6.94
N GLN A 7 10.20 -1.36 7.21
CA GLN A 7 10.73 -1.37 8.59
C GLN A 7 10.21 -0.18 9.40
N HIS A 8 10.11 1.01 8.80
CA HIS A 8 9.60 2.20 9.48
C HIS A 8 8.09 2.17 9.72
N LEU A 9 7.33 1.32 9.02
CA LEU A 9 5.89 1.13 9.24
C LEU A 9 5.56 0.32 10.51
N LEU A 10 6.52 -0.46 11.02
CA LEU A 10 6.38 -1.18 12.28
C LEU A 10 6.45 -0.24 13.49
N PRO A 11 5.86 -0.64 14.63
CA PRO A 11 5.04 -1.85 14.82
C PRO A 11 3.57 -1.69 14.36
N GLU A 12 3.13 -0.49 13.98
CA GLU A 12 1.71 -0.18 13.77
C GLU A 12 1.12 -0.86 12.53
N TYR A 13 1.93 -1.05 11.49
CA TYR A 13 1.51 -1.70 10.25
C TYR A 13 2.56 -2.72 9.81
N GLN A 14 2.11 -3.95 9.61
CA GLN A 14 2.92 -5.00 9.00
C GLN A 14 2.74 -4.93 7.47
N VAL A 15 3.85 -4.88 6.74
CA VAL A 15 3.85 -5.07 5.29
C VAL A 15 3.91 -6.56 5.00
N ILE A 16 2.89 -7.10 4.32
CA ILE A 16 2.82 -8.53 3.99
C ILE A 16 3.34 -8.85 2.58
N HIS A 17 3.25 -7.89 1.65
CA HIS A 17 3.68 -8.05 0.25
C HIS A 17 4.16 -6.72 -0.33
N PHE A 18 5.15 -6.78 -1.24
CA PHE A 18 5.67 -5.60 -1.93
C PHE A 18 5.60 -5.76 -3.45
N ILE A 19 4.79 -4.92 -4.11
CA ILE A 19 4.52 -5.01 -5.55
C ILE A 19 5.44 -4.03 -6.30
N LEU A 20 6.09 -4.51 -7.36
CA LEU A 20 7.12 -3.75 -8.09
C LEU A 20 6.65 -3.11 -9.41
N SER A 21 5.50 -3.53 -9.96
CA SER A 21 4.99 -2.99 -11.21
C SER A 21 3.46 -2.92 -11.23
N TYR A 22 2.91 -2.18 -12.18
CA TYR A 22 1.46 -2.10 -12.37
C TYR A 22 0.87 -3.45 -12.81
N GLU A 23 1.55 -4.15 -13.71
CA GLU A 23 1.13 -5.48 -14.19
C GLU A 23 1.13 -6.51 -13.04
N ALA A 24 2.14 -6.46 -12.16
CA ALA A 24 2.17 -7.28 -10.96
C ALA A 24 1.02 -6.92 -10.01
N ALA A 25 0.69 -5.63 -9.87
CA ALA A 25 -0.48 -5.21 -9.08
C ALA A 25 -1.79 -5.78 -9.63
N GLU A 26 -1.97 -5.75 -10.96
CA GLU A 26 -3.15 -6.33 -11.60
C GLU A 26 -3.27 -7.85 -11.37
N ALA A 27 -2.15 -8.55 -11.36
CA ALA A 27 -2.12 -10.00 -11.18
C ALA A 27 -2.27 -10.41 -9.70
N GLU A 28 -1.64 -9.69 -8.77
CA GLU A 28 -1.49 -10.13 -7.39
C GLU A 28 -2.59 -9.58 -6.46
N LEU A 29 -3.05 -8.33 -6.66
CA LEU A 29 -4.08 -7.71 -5.82
C LEU A 29 -5.36 -8.55 -5.67
N PRO A 30 -5.95 -9.17 -6.73
CA PRO A 30 -7.17 -9.96 -6.54
C PRO A 30 -6.96 -11.24 -5.71
N HIS A 31 -5.73 -11.69 -5.54
CA HIS A 31 -5.40 -12.81 -4.65
C HIS A 31 -5.17 -12.33 -3.22
N LEU A 32 -4.31 -11.32 -3.07
CA LEU A 32 -3.98 -10.74 -1.77
C LEU A 32 -5.22 -10.19 -1.06
N LEU A 33 -6.05 -9.40 -1.75
CA LEU A 33 -7.30 -8.86 -1.22
C LEU A 33 -8.33 -9.94 -0.84
N ALA A 34 -8.23 -11.12 -1.44
CA ALA A 34 -9.05 -12.28 -1.12
C ALA A 34 -8.45 -13.16 0.01
N GLY A 35 -7.28 -12.82 0.55
CA GLY A 35 -6.56 -13.63 1.55
C GLY A 35 -5.96 -14.90 0.95
N ARG A 36 -5.49 -14.83 -0.30
CA ARG A 36 -4.83 -15.94 -1.00
C ARG A 36 -3.39 -15.57 -1.35
N ASP A 37 -2.54 -16.58 -1.48
CA ASP A 37 -1.16 -16.40 -1.89
C ASP A 37 -1.06 -15.70 -3.27
N PRO A 38 -0.05 -14.82 -3.46
CA PRO A 38 0.23 -14.22 -4.76
C PRO A 38 0.63 -15.31 -5.77
N GLN A 39 0.25 -15.14 -7.03
CA GLN A 39 0.56 -16.12 -8.09
C GLN A 39 1.90 -15.87 -8.80
N SER A 40 2.60 -14.80 -8.44
CA SER A 40 3.87 -14.43 -9.05
C SER A 40 4.97 -15.44 -8.71
N GLN A 41 5.71 -15.85 -9.74
CA GLN A 41 6.87 -16.74 -9.59
C GLN A 41 8.16 -15.98 -9.25
N SER A 42 8.11 -14.65 -9.28
CA SER A 42 9.26 -13.82 -8.94
C SER A 42 9.44 -13.79 -7.42
N PRO A 43 10.66 -14.01 -6.92
CA PRO A 43 10.91 -13.94 -5.49
C PRO A 43 10.64 -12.53 -4.96
N ASN A 44 9.78 -12.45 -3.93
CA ASN A 44 9.57 -11.24 -3.14
C ASN A 44 10.31 -11.43 -1.81
N GLU A 45 11.21 -10.51 -1.48
CA GLU A 45 11.98 -10.54 -0.22
C GLU A 45 11.52 -9.46 0.77
N ILE A 46 10.46 -8.70 0.44
CA ILE A 46 10.00 -7.56 1.23
C ILE A 46 8.60 -7.84 1.77
N GLY A 47 8.50 -7.78 3.08
CA GLY A 47 7.28 -8.06 3.83
C GLY A 47 7.39 -9.40 4.56
N THR A 48 6.34 -9.73 5.31
CA THR A 48 6.29 -10.98 6.11
C THR A 48 5.82 -12.17 5.30
N HIS A 49 5.12 -11.95 4.19
CA HIS A 49 4.41 -12.98 3.42
C HIS A 49 3.41 -13.79 4.26
N ASP A 50 2.88 -13.17 5.33
CA ASP A 50 1.77 -13.73 6.08
C ASP A 50 0.45 -13.33 5.39
N TYR A 51 -0.06 -14.23 4.55
CA TYR A 51 -1.34 -14.07 3.85
C TYR A 51 -2.51 -14.75 4.58
N SER A 52 -2.31 -15.19 5.84
CA SER A 52 -3.39 -15.78 6.63
C SER A 52 -4.54 -14.79 6.90
N GLN A 53 -4.25 -13.50 6.79
CA GLN A 53 -5.24 -12.42 6.83
C GLN A 53 -5.13 -11.52 5.59
N PRO A 54 -6.26 -11.17 4.95
CA PRO A 54 -6.26 -10.19 3.86
C PRO A 54 -5.73 -8.83 4.34
N PRO A 55 -5.04 -8.06 3.48
CA PRO A 55 -4.58 -6.73 3.83
C PRO A 55 -5.76 -5.75 3.98
N ARG A 56 -5.69 -4.86 4.96
CA ARG A 56 -6.64 -3.74 5.16
C ARG A 56 -6.20 -2.43 4.50
N ALA A 57 -5.03 -2.40 3.87
CA ALA A 57 -4.53 -1.24 3.15
C ALA A 57 -3.68 -1.66 1.93
N VAL A 58 -3.79 -0.89 0.84
CA VAL A 58 -2.92 -0.95 -0.34
C VAL A 58 -2.33 0.44 -0.55
N ILE A 59 -1.00 0.54 -0.58
CA ILE A 59 -0.28 1.81 -0.64
C ILE A 59 0.54 1.89 -1.92
N PHE A 60 0.29 2.92 -2.70
CA PHE A 60 1.00 3.23 -3.94
C PHE A 60 1.99 4.36 -3.71
N GLY A 61 3.22 4.17 -4.19
CA GLY A 61 4.22 5.22 -4.18
C GLY A 61 3.87 6.38 -5.12
N ARG A 62 4.63 7.48 -5.02
CA ARG A 62 4.44 8.71 -5.82
C ARG A 62 4.70 8.55 -7.32
N GLY A 63 5.13 7.37 -7.78
CA GLY A 63 5.33 7.05 -9.20
C GLY A 63 4.07 6.55 -9.91
N TYR A 64 2.97 6.33 -9.19
CA TYR A 64 1.69 5.94 -9.79
C TYR A 64 0.81 7.16 -10.03
N GLU A 65 0.22 7.23 -11.21
CA GLU A 65 -0.74 8.27 -11.55
C GLU A 65 -2.04 8.07 -10.76
N PRO A 66 -2.75 9.15 -10.37
CA PRO A 66 -4.03 9.03 -9.65
C PRO A 66 -5.03 8.11 -10.37
N GLN A 67 -5.09 8.18 -11.70
CA GLN A 67 -5.99 7.38 -12.53
C GLN A 67 -5.67 5.89 -12.42
N GLN A 68 -4.40 5.49 -12.39
CA GLN A 68 -3.99 4.09 -12.25
C GLN A 68 -4.48 3.48 -10.93
N VAL A 69 -4.41 4.25 -9.84
CA VAL A 69 -4.85 3.79 -8.53
C VAL A 69 -6.37 3.65 -8.48
N GLU A 70 -7.10 4.62 -9.03
CA GLU A 70 -8.57 4.56 -9.13
C GLU A 70 -9.06 3.41 -10.01
N GLU A 71 -8.37 3.14 -11.12
CA GLU A 71 -8.67 2.02 -12.01
C GLU A 71 -8.53 0.67 -11.28
N LEU A 72 -7.42 0.44 -10.57
CA LEU A 72 -7.21 -0.78 -9.79
C LEU A 72 -8.25 -0.92 -8.66
N LYS A 73 -8.52 0.18 -7.94
CA LYS A 73 -9.53 0.20 -6.88
C LYS A 73 -10.89 -0.20 -7.42
N LYS A 74 -11.33 0.42 -8.52
CA LYS A 74 -12.61 0.13 -9.16
C LYS A 74 -12.66 -1.31 -9.68
N LYS A 75 -11.58 -1.79 -10.30
CA LYS A 75 -11.46 -3.14 -10.83
C LYS A 75 -11.65 -4.21 -9.74
N PHE A 76 -11.23 -3.93 -8.51
CA PHE A 76 -11.23 -4.89 -7.41
C PHE A 76 -12.18 -4.55 -6.25
N ALA A 77 -13.11 -3.61 -6.43
CA ALA A 77 -14.01 -3.11 -5.38
C ALA A 77 -14.90 -4.17 -4.69
N GLY A 78 -15.06 -5.36 -5.28
CA GLY A 78 -15.84 -6.46 -4.71
C GLY A 78 -15.01 -7.68 -4.28
N VAL A 79 -13.68 -7.61 -4.38
CA VAL A 79 -12.80 -8.71 -3.98
C VAL A 79 -12.61 -8.80 -2.46
N PRO A 80 -12.26 -7.70 -1.75
CA PRO A 80 -12.04 -7.79 -0.31
C PRO A 80 -13.38 -7.94 0.42
N LYS A 81 -13.38 -8.73 1.49
CA LYS A 81 -14.56 -8.93 2.36
C LYS A 81 -14.76 -7.78 3.35
N GLU A 82 -13.70 -7.02 3.61
CA GLU A 82 -13.66 -5.91 4.55
C GLU A 82 -13.15 -4.66 3.84
N PRO A 83 -13.51 -3.45 4.30
CA PRO A 83 -13.07 -2.22 3.66
C PRO A 83 -11.54 -2.08 3.60
N VAL A 84 -11.02 -1.63 2.47
CA VAL A 84 -9.57 -1.50 2.26
C VAL A 84 -9.21 -0.04 2.04
N ALA A 85 -8.23 0.46 2.79
CA ALA A 85 -7.66 1.77 2.54
C ALA A 85 -6.81 1.75 1.27
N TRP A 86 -7.24 2.47 0.23
CA TRP A 86 -6.44 2.71 -0.96
C TRP A 86 -5.71 4.03 -0.79
N VAL A 87 -4.39 3.97 -0.69
CA VAL A 87 -3.54 5.11 -0.37
C VAL A 87 -2.58 5.36 -1.52
N ARG A 88 -2.45 6.60 -1.99
CA ARG A 88 -1.43 6.99 -2.97
C ARG A 88 -0.57 8.12 -2.48
N GLY A 89 0.69 8.15 -2.91
CA GLY A 89 1.53 9.32 -2.72
C GLY A 89 1.10 10.46 -3.64
N ASN A 90 1.18 11.70 -3.17
CA ASN A 90 1.06 12.88 -4.02
C ASN A 90 2.37 13.15 -4.77
N PRO A 91 2.40 13.15 -6.11
CA PRO A 91 3.60 13.47 -6.88
C PRO A 91 4.12 14.90 -6.62
N ALA A 92 3.24 15.83 -6.24
CA ALA A 92 3.60 17.21 -5.92
C ALA A 92 4.32 17.33 -4.56
N ASP A 93 4.12 16.36 -3.65
CA ASP A 93 4.67 16.39 -2.29
C ASP A 93 6.00 15.63 -2.23
N LEU A 94 6.98 16.09 -3.01
CA LEU A 94 8.35 15.61 -2.87
C LEU A 94 8.92 16.12 -1.53
N PRO A 95 9.29 15.23 -0.58
CA PRO A 95 9.89 15.67 0.67
C PRO A 95 11.18 16.44 0.39
N ALA A 96 11.39 17.56 1.09
CA ALA A 96 12.68 18.23 1.09
C ALA A 96 13.77 17.22 1.51
N GLY A 97 14.82 17.07 0.70
CA GLY A 97 15.85 16.05 0.91
C GLY A 97 15.60 14.72 0.20
N ALA A 98 15.01 14.73 -1.00
CA ALA A 98 14.59 13.59 -1.83
C ALA A 98 15.63 12.47 -2.13
N ALA A 99 16.82 12.49 -1.52
CA ALA A 99 17.85 11.45 -1.62
C ALA A 99 18.58 11.15 -0.29
N GLY A 100 18.07 11.63 0.85
CA GLY A 100 18.66 11.41 2.18
C GLY A 100 18.12 10.17 2.92
N PRO A 101 18.83 9.65 3.93
CA PRO A 101 18.39 8.49 4.72
C PRO A 101 17.03 8.72 5.42
N GLU A 102 16.64 9.97 5.65
CA GLU A 102 15.38 10.36 6.28
C GLU A 102 14.16 10.19 5.36
N TYR A 103 14.36 10.01 4.04
CA TYR A 103 13.26 9.92 3.07
C TYR A 103 12.27 8.81 3.43
N ALA A 104 12.78 7.60 3.72
CA ALA A 104 11.94 6.45 4.02
C ALA A 104 11.17 6.63 5.34
N GLN A 105 11.78 7.27 6.32
CA GLN A 105 11.16 7.59 7.61
C GLN A 105 10.02 8.59 7.44
N ASN A 106 10.25 9.69 6.70
CA ASN A 106 9.25 10.73 6.46
C ASN A 106 8.06 10.16 5.67
N VAL A 107 8.33 9.40 4.61
CA VAL A 107 7.30 8.72 3.82
C VAL A 107 6.46 7.77 4.68
N ALA A 108 7.10 6.95 5.52
CA ALA A 108 6.39 6.06 6.42
C ALA A 108 5.54 6.83 7.45
N ALA A 109 6.01 7.98 7.94
CA ALA A 109 5.26 8.83 8.87
C ALA A 109 3.99 9.41 8.21
N ASP A 110 4.09 9.87 6.96
CA ASP A 110 2.94 10.36 6.18
C ASP A 110 1.91 9.25 5.97
N MET A 111 2.35 8.06 5.55
CA MET A 111 1.49 6.87 5.40
C MET A 111 0.77 6.52 6.72
N LYS A 112 1.51 6.46 7.84
CA LYS A 112 0.93 6.16 9.17
C LYS A 112 -0.14 7.18 9.54
N LYS A 113 0.11 8.46 9.31
CA LYS A 113 -0.84 9.54 9.65
C LYS A 113 -2.14 9.41 8.87
N VAL A 114 -2.07 9.08 7.59
CA VAL A 114 -3.26 8.89 6.74
C VAL A 114 -4.04 7.65 7.15
N LEU A 115 -3.35 6.51 7.35
CA LEU A 115 -4.00 5.27 7.78
C LEU A 115 -4.60 5.37 9.19
N GLN A 116 -3.96 6.13 10.10
CA GLN A 116 -4.48 6.38 11.43
C GLN A 116 -5.80 7.15 11.35
N LYS A 117 -5.87 8.22 10.56
CA LYS A 117 -7.10 8.98 10.35
C LYS A 117 -8.23 8.13 9.79
N TRP A 118 -7.92 7.29 8.79
CA TRP A 118 -8.89 6.36 8.20
C TRP A 118 -9.42 5.37 9.23
N ARG A 119 -8.52 4.79 10.04
CA ARG A 119 -8.87 3.88 11.14
C ARG A 119 -9.73 4.57 12.20
N ASP A 120 -9.38 5.78 12.62
CA ASP A 120 -10.13 6.57 13.60
C ASP A 120 -11.50 7.01 13.05
N GLY A 121 -11.63 7.18 11.73
CA GLY A 121 -12.89 7.39 11.02
C GLY A 121 -13.78 6.15 10.91
N GLY A 122 -13.34 5.01 11.45
CA GLY A 122 -14.08 3.74 11.45
C GLY A 122 -13.72 2.80 10.31
N GLY A 123 -12.67 3.10 9.53
CA GLY A 123 -12.10 2.18 8.54
C GLY A 123 -13.10 1.76 7.46
N LYS A 124 -13.84 2.72 6.89
CA LYS A 124 -14.86 2.48 5.87
C LYS A 124 -14.27 2.57 4.47
N ASP A 125 -15.02 2.12 3.46
CA ASP A 125 -14.64 2.39 2.07
C ASP A 125 -14.76 3.90 1.81
N GLU A 126 -13.62 4.52 1.56
CA GLU A 126 -13.49 5.95 1.29
C GLU A 126 -12.90 6.17 -0.11
N GLU A 127 -12.84 7.41 -0.58
CA GLU A 127 -12.05 7.79 -1.76
C GLU A 127 -10.57 7.42 -1.60
N VAL A 128 -9.80 7.42 -2.70
CA VAL A 128 -8.35 7.16 -2.59
C VAL A 128 -7.72 8.21 -1.69
N LEU A 129 -7.12 7.76 -0.60
CA LEU A 129 -6.43 8.59 0.37
C LEU A 129 -5.08 9.05 -0.20
N VAL A 130 -4.65 10.24 0.19
CA VAL A 130 -3.42 10.86 -0.33
C VAL A 130 -2.49 11.19 0.83
N TYR A 131 -1.20 10.87 0.66
CA TYR A 131 -0.12 11.20 1.59
C TYR A 131 1.05 11.90 0.88
#